data_AF-A0A945QHX5-F1
#
_entry.id   AF-A0A945QHX5-F1
#
_cell.length_a   1.000
_cell.length_b   1.000
_cell.length_c   1.000
_cell.angle_alpha   90.00
_cell.angle_beta   90.00
_cell.angle_gamma   90.00
#
_symmetry.space_group_name_H-M   'P 1'
#
loop_
_entity.id
_entity.type
_entity.pdbx_description
1 polymer ?
#
loop_
_entity_poly.entity_id
_entity_poly.type
_entity_poly.pdbx_seq_one_letter_code
_entity_poly.pdbx_strand_id
1 'polypeptide(L)' 'MSNIELTEDFLIKKILSNKLQLSQEKNNIKREKLFEHQDKLVDFLMAESEKARASNDLDKMKYVRDRIKAIL' A
#
# COMPACT_ATOMS: atom_id res chain seq x y z
N MET A 1 1.07 6.93 24.18
CA MET A 1 1.49 5.84 23.27
C MET A 1 1.73 6.50 21.92
N SER A 2 2.97 6.55 21.45
CA SER A 2 3.26 7.16 20.15
C SER A 2 2.49 6.40 19.08
N ASN A 3 1.61 7.10 18.35
CA ASN A 3 0.88 6.57 17.20
C ASN A 3 1.86 6.34 16.03
N ILE A 4 2.79 5.40 16.21
CA ILE A 4 3.66 4.95 15.13
C ILE A 4 2.75 4.10 14.24
N GLU A 5 2.16 4.75 13.22
CA GLU A 5 1.57 4.00 12.11
C GLU A 5 2.67 3.10 11.54
N LEU A 6 2.38 1.80 11.46
CA LEU A 6 3.23 0.88 10.72
C LEU A 6 3.29 1.35 9.28
N THR A 7 4.49 1.35 8.68
CA THR A 7 4.71 1.80 7.30
C THR A 7 3.75 1.11 6.32
N GLU A 8 3.45 -0.17 6.55
CA GLU A 8 2.54 -0.97 5.74
C GLU A 8 1.09 -0.47 5.82
N ASP A 9 0.63 -0.03 7.00
CA ASP A 9 -0.70 0.54 7.18
C ASP A 9 -0.83 1.90 6.48
N PHE A 10 0.21 2.73 6.56
CA PHE A 10 0.26 3.99 5.85
C PHE A 10 0.17 3.78 4.32
N LEU A 11 0.96 2.85 3.79
CA LEU A 11 0.96 2.52 2.36
C LEU A 11 -0.41 2.02 1.89
N ILE A 12 -1.05 1.15 2.67
CA ILE A 12 -2.39 0.64 2.37
C ILE A 12 -3.44 1.74 2.36
N LYS A 13 -3.44 2.63 3.35
CA LYS A 13 -4.35 3.78 3.36
C LYS A 13 -4.14 4.67 2.14
N LYS A 14 -2.89 4.89 1.73
CA LYS A 14 -2.56 5.66 0.51
C LYS A 14 -3.07 4.97 -0.75
N ILE A 15 -2.87 3.67 -0.89
CA ILE A 15 -3.38 2.87 -2.01
C ILE A 15 -4.91 2.96 -2.11
N LEU A 16 -5.63 2.76 -1.00
CA LEU A 16 -7.09 2.83 -1.00
C LEU A 16 -7.60 4.23 -1.36
N SER A 17 -6.98 5.27 -0.80
CA SER A 17 -7.30 6.66 -1.14
C SER A 17 -7.05 6.95 -2.62
N ASN A 18 -5.93 6.47 -3.18
CA ASN A 18 -5.57 6.70 -4.57
C ASN A 18 -6.50 5.92 -5.54
N LYS A 19 -6.92 4.69 -5.18
CA LYS A 19 -7.97 3.95 -5.91
C LYS A 19 -9.30 4.70 -5.91
N LEU A 20 -9.70 5.28 -4.78
CA LEU A 20 -10.92 6.10 -4.71
C LEU A 20 -10.81 7.33 -5.62
N GLN A 21 -9.68 8.04 -5.60
CA GLN A 21 -9.43 9.18 -6.49
C GLN A 21 -9.45 8.75 -7.96
N LEU A 22 -8.82 7.63 -8.32
CA LEU A 22 -8.86 7.07 -9.68
C LEU A 22 -10.28 6.78 -10.17
N SER A 23 -11.18 6.32 -9.29
CA SER A 23 -12.58 6.05 -9.64
C SER A 23 -13.40 7.31 -9.93
N GLN A 24 -12.96 8.45 -9.41
CA GLN A 24 -13.66 9.74 -9.51
C GLN A 24 -13.01 10.68 -10.54
N GLU A 25 -11.73 10.47 -10.88
CA GLU A 25 -10.98 11.34 -11.77
C GLU A 25 -11.38 11.13 -13.24
N LYS A 26 -11.85 12.22 -13.87
CA LYS A 26 -12.31 12.23 -15.26
C LYS A 26 -11.24 12.78 -16.22
N ASN A 27 -10.23 13.46 -15.71
CA ASN A 27 -9.14 13.99 -16.52
C ASN A 27 -8.09 12.90 -16.78
N ASN A 28 -7.91 12.53 -18.06
CA ASN A 28 -7.00 11.45 -18.46
C ASN A 28 -5.54 11.68 -18.02
N ILE A 29 -5.02 12.90 -18.12
CA ILE A 29 -3.63 13.22 -17.73
C ILE A 29 -3.45 13.04 -16.22
N LYS A 30 -4.41 13.49 -15.41
CA LYS A 30 -4.36 13.29 -13.96
C LYS A 30 -4.53 11.81 -13.61
N ARG A 31 -5.40 11.11 -14.30
CA ARG A 31 -5.65 9.68 -14.11
C ARG A 31 -4.40 8.85 -14.39
N GLU A 32 -3.65 9.15 -15.45
CA GLU A 32 -2.36 8.52 -15.75
C GLU A 32 -1.36 8.71 -14.62
N LYS A 33 -1.21 9.94 -14.11
CA LYS A 33 -0.35 10.21 -12.95
C LYS A 33 -0.78 9.46 -11.69
N LEU A 34 -2.08 9.33 -11.46
CA LEU A 34 -2.61 8.56 -10.34
C LEU A 34 -2.32 7.06 -10.49
N PHE A 35 -2.32 6.52 -11.72
CA PHE A 35 -1.89 5.15 -11.99
C PHE A 35 -0.39 4.95 -11.72
N GLU A 36 0.48 5.83 -12.24
CA GLU A 36 1.92 5.74 -11.95
C GLU A 36 2.22 5.81 -10.44
N HIS A 37 1.47 6.66 -9.72
CA HIS A 37 1.58 6.75 -8.28
C HIS A 37 1.06 5.47 -7.60
N GLN A 38 -0.03 4.90 -8.09
CA GLN A 38 -0.58 3.64 -7.60
C GLN A 38 0.46 2.51 -7.68
N ASP A 39 1.13 2.38 -8.83
CA ASP A 39 2.12 1.33 -9.07
C ASP A 39 3.30 1.47 -8.10
N LYS A 40 3.83 2.69 -7.93
CA LYS A 40 4.91 2.95 -6.97
C LYS A 40 4.52 2.61 -5.53
N LEU A 41 3.27 2.91 -5.13
CA LEU A 41 2.79 2.57 -3.79
C LEU A 41 2.71 1.06 -3.57
N VAL A 42 2.30 0.31 -4.61
CA VAL A 42 2.28 -1.16 -4.58
C VAL A 42 3.70 -1.71 -4.50
N ASP A 43 4.65 -1.17 -5.29
CA ASP A 43 6.06 -1.58 -5.25
C ASP A 43 6.66 -1.37 -3.85
N PHE A 44 6.41 -0.22 -3.21
CA PHE A 44 6.85 0.02 -1.84
C PHE A 44 6.24 -0.97 -0.84
N LEU A 45 4.96 -1.30 -0.99
CA LEU A 45 4.29 -2.27 -0.11
C LEU A 45 4.87 -3.68 -0.28
N MET A 46 5.20 -4.07 -1.52
CA MET A 46 5.86 -5.34 -1.79
C MET A 46 7.27 -5.39 -1.18
N ALA A 47 8.04 -4.30 -1.27
CA ALA A 47 9.35 -4.19 -0.63
C ALA A 47 9.28 -4.31 0.90
N GLU A 48 8.28 -3.69 1.55
CA GLU A 48 8.05 -3.86 2.99
C GLU A 48 7.65 -5.30 3.34
N SER A 49 6.83 -5.94 2.50
CA SER A 49 6.51 -7.37 2.65
C SER A 49 7.73 -8.27 2.54
N GLU A 50 8.67 -7.97 1.65
CA GLU A 50 9.93 -8.71 1.54
C GLU A 50 10.81 -8.53 2.77
N LYS A 51 10.89 -7.32 3.32
CA LYS A 51 11.59 -7.06 4.59
C LYS A 51 10.97 -7.83 5.75
N ALA A 52 9.63 -7.86 5.84
CA ALA A 52 8.92 -8.66 6.84
C ALA A 52 9.20 -10.16 6.67
N ARG A 53 9.36 -10.64 5.43
CA ARG A 53 9.75 -12.02 5.15
C ARG A 53 11.20 -12.30 5.58
N ALA A 54 12.11 -11.37 5.33
CA ALA A 54 13.51 -11.48 5.71
C ALA A 54 13.72 -11.44 7.24
N SER A 55 12.83 -10.77 7.99
CA SER A 55 12.94 -10.68 9.44
C SER A 55 12.56 -11.97 10.19
N ASN A 56 12.05 -13.00 9.52
CA ASN A 56 11.56 -14.25 10.13
C ASN A 56 10.51 -14.07 11.23
N ASP A 57 9.84 -12.91 11.24
CA ASP A 57 8.76 -12.59 12.17
C ASP A 57 7.43 -13.06 11.58
N LEU A 58 6.94 -14.21 12.07
CA LEU A 58 5.71 -14.83 11.58
C LEU A 58 4.47 -13.94 11.77
N ASP A 59 4.40 -13.20 12.87
CA ASP A 59 3.28 -12.31 13.16
C ASP A 59 3.29 -11.13 12.19
N LYS A 60 4.48 -10.54 11.95
CA LYS A 60 4.64 -9.48 10.96
C LYS A 60 4.32 -9.96 9.54
N MET A 61 4.79 -11.14 9.15
CA MET A 61 4.49 -11.72 7.83
C MET A 61 2.99 -11.95 7.64
N LYS A 62 2.32 -12.50 8.66
CA LYS A 62 0.86 -12.72 8.62
C LYS A 62 0.12 -11.40 8.54
N TYR A 63 0.54 -10.43 9.35
CA TYR A 63 -0.03 -9.08 9.36
C TYR A 63 0.03 -8.43 7.98
N VAL A 64 1.21 -8.34 7.37
CA VAL A 64 1.42 -7.71 6.06
C VAL A 64 0.64 -8.47 4.97
N ARG A 65 0.61 -9.80 5.02
CA ARG A 65 -0.18 -10.61 4.08
C ARG A 65 -1.67 -10.30 4.15
N ASP A 66 -2.27 -10.30 5.34
CA ASP A 66 -3.71 -10.08 5.52
C ASP A 66 -4.08 -8.65 5.08
N ARG A 67 -3.17 -7.72 5.31
CA ARG A 67 -3.24 -6.32 4.89
C ARG A 67 -3.17 -6.15 3.37
N ILE A 68 -2.26 -6.84 2.67
CA ILE A 68 -2.19 -6.86 1.20
C ILE A 68 -3.46 -7.46 0.60
N LYS A 69 -3.99 -8.55 1.16
CA LYS A 69 -5.26 -9.15 0.69
C LYS A 69 -6.45 -8.20 0.78
N ALA A 70 -6.45 -7.28 1.74
CA ALA A 70 -7.56 -6.33 1.90
C ALA A 70 -7.62 -5.26 0.79
N ILE A 71 -6.54 -5.09 0.02
CA ILE A 71 -6.45 -4.07 -1.04
C ILE A 71 -6.41 -4.64 -2.46
N LEU A 72 -6.23 -5.95 -2.62
CA LEU A 72 -6.30 -6.65 -3.92
C LEU A 72 -7.75 -7.00 -4.25
#